data_AF-M5RTD9-F1
#
_entry.id   AF-M5RTD9-F1
#
_cell.length_a   1.000
_cell.length_b   1.000
_cell.length_c   1.000
_cell.angle_alpha   90.00
_cell.angle_beta   90.00
_cell.angle_gamma   90.00
#
_symmetry.space_group_name_H-M   'P 1'
#
loop_
_entity.id
_entity.type
_entity.pdbx_description
1 polymer ?
#
loop_
_entity_poly.entity_id
_entity_poly.type
_entity_poly.pdbx_seq_one_letter_code
_entity_poly.pdbx_strand_id
1 'polypeptide(L)'
;ARGELKLTGEFVELNNEDDFEKLLEKLASVAWGLNIQPPPPSDCDSQTMLKYLARYLTGGPISDRRLLSHEDGTVTFMARGGTTRGGDRKQVPVPLSGVEFVRRWSLHILPRGYVKTRRYGGWSNRHCGDYMESCRELRNCPVEDDTTEDLDPSETPERECLECGGSLEMIYVEDKPSWSKTMH
;
A
#
# COMPACT_ATOMS: atom_id res chain seq x y z
N ALA A 1 4.15 5.61 29.55
CA ALA A 1 2.68 5.41 29.49
C ALA A 1 2.40 3.93 29.70
N ARG A 2 1.58 3.56 30.69
CA ARG A 2 1.12 2.18 30.89
C ARG A 2 0.21 1.84 29.70
N GLY A 3 0.43 0.71 29.03
CA GLY A 3 -0.14 0.36 27.72
C GLY A 3 -1.65 0.09 27.70
N GLU A 4 -2.44 0.86 28.44
CA GLU A 4 -3.90 0.79 28.47
C GLU A 4 -4.47 1.70 27.38
N LEU A 5 -5.35 1.14 26.55
CA LEU A 5 -6.09 1.88 25.53
C LEU A 5 -7.06 2.83 26.25
N LYS A 6 -6.86 4.14 26.10
CA LYS A 6 -7.75 5.16 26.66
C LYS A 6 -8.59 5.79 25.55
N LEU A 7 -9.88 5.51 25.56
CA LEU A 7 -10.83 6.11 24.63
C LEU A 7 -11.34 7.43 25.23
N THR A 8 -11.37 8.50 24.45
CA THR A 8 -11.71 9.85 24.96
C THR A 8 -12.75 10.52 24.06
N GLY A 9 -13.33 11.62 24.54
CA GLY A 9 -14.39 12.34 23.81
C GLY A 9 -15.64 11.49 23.67
N GLU A 10 -16.14 11.36 22.44
CA GLU A 10 -17.35 10.62 22.10
C GLU A 10 -17.27 9.10 22.39
N PHE A 11 -16.07 8.57 22.61
CA PHE A 11 -15.83 7.15 22.87
C PHE A 11 -15.55 6.84 24.34
N VAL A 12 -15.78 7.79 25.26
CA VAL A 12 -15.43 7.61 26.68
C VAL A 12 -16.17 6.44 27.33
N GLU A 13 -17.41 6.17 26.91
CA GLU A 13 -18.24 5.07 27.40
C GLU A 13 -17.62 3.70 27.10
N LEU A 14 -16.85 3.59 26.01
CA LEU A 14 -16.16 2.37 25.61
C LEU A 14 -14.91 2.05 26.46
N ASN A 15 -14.56 2.87 27.46
CA ASN A 15 -13.61 2.43 28.49
C ASN A 15 -14.26 1.46 29.49
N ASN A 16 -15.59 1.36 29.51
CA ASN A 16 -16.30 0.31 30.22
C ASN A 16 -16.18 -1.01 29.43
N GLU A 17 -15.75 -2.08 30.12
CA GLU A 17 -15.53 -3.40 29.52
C GLU A 17 -16.81 -3.98 28.89
N ASP A 18 -17.96 -3.83 29.56
CA ASP A 18 -19.25 -4.35 29.07
C ASP A 18 -19.69 -3.65 27.77
N ASP A 19 -19.52 -2.33 27.69
CA ASP A 19 -19.91 -1.56 26.50
C ASP A 19 -18.93 -1.78 25.34
N PHE A 20 -17.65 -2.00 25.66
CA PHE A 20 -16.66 -2.42 24.69
C PHE A 20 -16.95 -3.82 24.15
N GLU A 21 -17.30 -4.79 24.99
CA GLU A 21 -17.70 -6.13 24.57
C GLU A 21 -18.94 -6.10 23.68
N LYS A 22 -19.98 -5.33 24.03
CA LYS A 22 -21.17 -5.15 23.17
C LYS A 22 -20.80 -4.58 21.80
N LEU A 23 -19.86 -3.64 21.74
CA LEU A 23 -19.35 -3.12 20.47
C LEU A 23 -18.63 -4.22 19.67
N LEU A 24 -17.77 -5.01 20.33
CA LEU A 24 -17.07 -6.12 19.69
C LEU A 24 -18.04 -7.18 19.16
N GLU A 25 -19.07 -7.55 19.92
CA GLU A 25 -20.12 -8.47 19.47
C GLU A 25 -20.84 -7.95 18.24
N LYS A 26 -21.22 -6.67 18.27
CA LYS A 26 -21.83 -5.99 17.12
C LYS A 26 -20.91 -6.04 15.91
N LEU A 27 -19.64 -5.72 16.06
CA LEU A 27 -18.66 -5.77 14.96
C LEU A 27 -18.43 -7.21 14.48
N ALA A 28 -18.39 -8.20 15.37
CA ALA A 28 -18.22 -9.60 15.03
C ALA A 28 -19.41 -10.16 14.24
N SER A 29 -20.62 -9.63 14.47
CA SER A 29 -21.83 -10.02 13.74
C SER A 29 -21.86 -9.54 12.28
N VAL A 30 -21.05 -8.53 11.92
CA VAL A 30 -21.00 -7.98 10.57
C VAL A 30 -20.37 -9.01 9.62
N ALA A 31 -21.03 -9.28 8.50
CA ALA A 31 -20.47 -10.08 7.41
C ALA A 31 -19.44 -9.26 6.63
N TRP A 32 -18.23 -9.12 7.18
CA TRP A 32 -17.17 -8.29 6.61
C TRP A 32 -16.66 -8.72 5.22
N GLY A 33 -17.02 -9.91 4.75
CA GLY A 33 -16.56 -10.43 3.45
C GLY A 33 -15.03 -10.59 3.35
N LEU A 34 -14.33 -10.65 4.49
CA LEU A 34 -12.87 -10.73 4.54
C LEU A 34 -12.39 -12.14 4.22
N ASN A 35 -11.27 -12.19 3.50
CA ASN A 35 -10.51 -13.41 3.31
C ASN A 35 -9.16 -13.22 4.03
N ILE A 36 -9.07 -13.78 5.23
CA ILE A 36 -7.86 -13.80 6.04
C ILE A 36 -7.11 -15.09 5.70
N GLN A 37 -5.88 -14.96 5.23
CA GLN A 37 -4.99 -16.10 4.98
C GLN A 37 -4.03 -16.24 6.16
N PRO A 38 -3.61 -17.48 6.50
CA PRO A 38 -2.55 -17.67 7.47
C PRO A 38 -1.26 -16.97 7.01
N PRO A 39 -0.34 -16.63 7.94
CA PRO A 39 0.97 -16.12 7.55
C PRO A 39 1.66 -17.14 6.62
N PRO A 40 2.57 -16.68 5.74
CA PRO A 40 3.37 -17.58 4.93
C PRO A 40 4.05 -18.64 5.80
N PRO A 41 4.20 -19.89 5.31
CA PRO A 41 4.93 -20.94 6.01
C PRO A 41 6.31 -20.49 6.47
N SER A 42 6.83 -21.06 7.55
CA SER A 42 8.12 -20.65 8.14
C SER A 42 9.32 -20.89 7.22
N ASP A 43 9.17 -21.77 6.22
CA ASP A 43 10.13 -22.06 5.17
C ASP A 43 9.94 -21.18 3.91
N CYS A 44 9.05 -20.18 3.96
CA CYS A 44 8.84 -19.28 2.84
C CYS A 44 10.09 -18.43 2.58
N ASP A 45 10.58 -18.47 1.34
CA ASP A 45 11.72 -17.67 0.94
C ASP A 45 11.44 -16.16 1.07
N SER A 46 12.46 -15.45 1.57
CA SER A 46 12.49 -14.00 1.74
C SER A 46 12.05 -13.22 0.50
N GLN A 47 12.41 -13.67 -0.71
CA GLN A 47 12.00 -12.97 -1.94
C GLN A 47 10.50 -13.09 -2.20
N THR A 48 9.88 -14.22 -1.83
CA THR A 48 8.44 -14.41 -1.99
C THR A 48 7.69 -13.45 -1.08
N MET A 49 8.12 -13.33 0.18
CA MET A 49 7.55 -12.39 1.13
C MET A 49 7.77 -10.94 0.69
N LEU A 50 8.96 -10.61 0.18
CA LEU A 50 9.26 -9.28 -0.34
C LEU A 50 8.41 -8.93 -1.56
N LYS A 51 8.26 -9.84 -2.52
CA LYS A 51 7.37 -9.67 -3.68
C LYS A 51 5.91 -9.48 -3.26
N TYR A 52 5.46 -10.23 -2.25
CA TYR A 52 4.12 -10.07 -1.69
C TYR A 52 3.94 -8.66 -1.10
N LEU A 53 4.82 -8.24 -0.18
CA LEU A 53 4.73 -6.93 0.47
C LEU A 53 4.90 -5.78 -0.52
N ALA A 54 5.84 -5.88 -1.46
CA ALA A 54 6.07 -4.86 -2.48
C ALA A 54 4.80 -4.55 -3.26
N ARG A 55 4.00 -5.57 -3.63
CA ARG A 55 2.71 -5.36 -4.31
C ARG A 55 1.70 -4.59 -3.48
N TYR A 56 1.69 -4.74 -2.15
CA TYR A 56 0.83 -3.93 -1.27
C TYR A 56 1.34 -2.50 -1.11
N LEU A 57 2.66 -2.31 -1.11
CA LEU A 57 3.30 -1.00 -0.97
C LEU A 57 3.16 -0.16 -2.24
N THR A 58 3.35 -0.75 -3.42
CA THR A 58 3.37 -0.03 -4.69
C THR A 58 2.07 -0.14 -5.48
N GLY A 59 1.31 -1.22 -5.29
CA GLY A 59 0.10 -1.48 -6.04
C GLY A 59 -1.08 -0.58 -5.66
N GLY A 60 -2.01 -0.45 -6.61
CA GLY A 60 -3.31 0.19 -6.40
C GLY A 60 -4.38 -0.76 -5.85
N PRO A 61 -5.62 -0.27 -5.66
CA PRO A 61 -6.74 -1.06 -5.13
C PRO A 61 -7.12 -2.28 -5.98
N ILE A 62 -6.86 -2.20 -7.27
CA ILE A 62 -7.09 -3.25 -8.25
C ILE A 62 -5.98 -3.19 -9.30
N SER A 63 -5.55 -4.34 -9.82
CA SER A 63 -4.57 -4.40 -10.91
C SER A 63 -5.24 -4.18 -12.26
N ASP A 64 -4.57 -3.49 -13.18
CA ASP A 64 -5.10 -3.17 -14.53
C ASP A 64 -5.60 -4.41 -15.29
N ARG A 65 -4.89 -5.53 -15.21
CA ARG A 65 -5.30 -6.82 -15.80
C ARG A 65 -6.66 -7.36 -15.34
N ARG A 66 -7.23 -6.80 -14.26
CA ARG A 66 -8.55 -7.16 -13.76
C ARG A 66 -9.63 -6.25 -14.32
N LEU A 67 -9.32 -5.13 -14.96
CA LEU A 67 -10.28 -4.30 -15.69
C LEU A 67 -10.50 -4.95 -17.06
N LEU A 68 -11.75 -5.31 -17.36
CA LEU A 68 -12.11 -6.03 -18.58
C LEU A 68 -12.64 -5.08 -19.65
N SER A 69 -13.56 -4.18 -19.28
CA SER A 69 -14.15 -3.22 -20.22
C SER A 69 -14.72 -2.01 -19.49
N HIS A 70 -14.94 -0.94 -20.24
CA HIS A 70 -15.70 0.24 -19.83
C HIS A 70 -16.62 0.65 -20.99
N GLU A 71 -17.88 0.28 -20.90
CA GLU A 71 -18.90 0.46 -21.95
C GLU A 71 -20.18 1.00 -21.32
N ASP A 72 -20.86 1.93 -21.98
CA ASP A 72 -22.13 2.51 -21.53
C ASP A 72 -22.13 2.99 -20.06
N GLY A 73 -21.02 3.59 -19.63
CA GLY A 73 -20.85 4.08 -18.26
C GLY A 73 -20.75 2.97 -17.20
N THR A 74 -20.49 1.73 -17.61
CA THR A 74 -20.30 0.56 -16.74
C THR A 74 -18.87 0.04 -16.88
N VAL A 75 -18.18 -0.10 -15.75
CA VAL A 75 -16.87 -0.72 -15.66
C VAL A 75 -17.04 -2.18 -15.26
N THR A 76 -16.54 -3.10 -16.09
CA THR A 76 -16.52 -4.53 -15.77
C THR A 76 -15.13 -4.93 -15.33
N PHE A 77 -15.02 -5.60 -14.18
CA PHE A 77 -13.74 -6.08 -13.66
C PHE A 77 -13.84 -7.46 -13.02
N MET A 78 -12.74 -8.21 -13.02
CA MET A 78 -12.66 -9.51 -12.36
C MET A 78 -12.63 -9.34 -10.85
N ALA A 79 -13.53 -9.97 -10.12
CA ALA A 79 -13.55 -10.02 -8.65
C ALA A 79 -13.88 -11.41 -8.13
N ARG A 80 -13.54 -11.71 -6.88
CA ARG A 80 -13.95 -12.98 -6.25
C ARG A 80 -15.48 -13.03 -6.15
N GLY A 81 -16.08 -14.15 -6.51
CA GLY A 81 -17.53 -14.38 -6.35
C GLY A 81 -17.92 -14.23 -4.88
N GLY A 82 -18.72 -13.21 -4.56
CA GLY A 82 -19.00 -12.76 -3.20
C GLY A 82 -20.01 -13.58 -2.41
N THR A 83 -20.34 -14.80 -2.83
CA THR A 83 -21.41 -15.61 -2.20
C THR A 83 -20.94 -16.48 -1.04
N THR A 84 -19.64 -16.67 -0.84
CA THR A 84 -19.11 -17.57 0.20
C THR A 84 -18.24 -16.83 1.21
N ARG A 85 -18.55 -17.01 2.50
CA ARG A 85 -17.73 -16.51 3.63
C ARG A 85 -16.32 -17.16 3.54
N GLY A 86 -15.27 -16.34 3.50
CA GLY A 86 -13.89 -16.78 3.21
C GLY A 86 -13.45 -16.59 1.75
N GLY A 87 -14.41 -16.28 0.85
CA GLY A 87 -14.19 -15.96 -0.56
C GLY A 87 -13.94 -17.21 -1.42
N ASP A 88 -14.75 -17.39 -2.46
CA ASP A 88 -14.43 -18.34 -3.53
C ASP A 88 -13.14 -17.89 -4.24
N ARG A 89 -12.24 -18.83 -4.56
CA ARG A 89 -11.04 -18.54 -5.37
C ARG A 89 -11.42 -18.16 -6.80
N LYS A 90 -12.61 -18.57 -7.25
CA LYS A 90 -13.14 -18.23 -8.57
C LYS A 90 -13.33 -16.73 -8.71
N GLN A 91 -12.63 -16.16 -9.67
CA GLN A 91 -12.88 -14.79 -10.11
C GLN A 91 -13.98 -14.81 -11.18
N VAL A 92 -14.92 -13.89 -11.06
CA VAL A 92 -16.01 -13.67 -12.00
C VAL A 92 -15.99 -12.22 -12.48
N PRO A 93 -16.40 -11.94 -13.73
CA PRO A 93 -16.66 -10.58 -14.18
C PRO A 93 -17.77 -9.95 -13.33
N VAL A 94 -17.52 -8.75 -12.81
CA VAL A 94 -18.48 -7.97 -12.04
C VAL A 94 -18.65 -6.61 -12.71
N PRO A 95 -19.85 -6.27 -13.20
CA PRO A 95 -20.16 -4.93 -13.68
C PRO A 95 -20.43 -3.99 -12.51
N LEU A 96 -19.98 -2.75 -12.63
CA LEU A 96 -20.26 -1.67 -11.68
C LEU A 96 -20.40 -0.36 -12.45
N SER A 97 -21.29 0.53 -12.02
CA SER A 97 -21.35 1.86 -12.65
C SER A 97 -20.01 2.57 -12.53
N GLY A 98 -19.61 3.32 -13.55
CA GLY A 98 -18.36 4.07 -13.55
C GLY A 98 -18.27 5.04 -12.37
N VAL A 99 -19.39 5.67 -11.99
CA VAL A 99 -19.47 6.55 -10.82
C VAL A 99 -19.17 5.80 -9.53
N GLU A 100 -19.78 4.63 -9.30
CA GLU A 100 -19.52 3.85 -8.08
C GLU A 100 -18.11 3.23 -8.09
N PHE A 101 -17.60 2.85 -9.27
CA PHE A 101 -16.22 2.41 -9.43
C PHE A 101 -15.22 3.50 -9.01
N VAL A 102 -15.39 4.73 -9.54
CA VAL A 102 -14.54 5.87 -9.18
C VAL A 102 -14.68 6.19 -7.70
N ARG A 103 -15.91 6.24 -7.15
CA ARG A 103 -16.13 6.47 -5.72
C ARG A 103 -15.36 5.47 -4.85
N ARG A 104 -15.43 4.18 -5.17
CA ARG A 104 -14.71 3.12 -4.43
C ARG A 104 -13.20 3.16 -4.65
N TRP A 105 -12.76 3.51 -5.86
CA TRP A 105 -11.34 3.76 -6.11
C TRP A 105 -10.86 4.85 -5.18
N SER A 106 -11.55 6.00 -5.15
CA SER A 106 -11.16 7.19 -4.38
C SER A 106 -11.04 6.93 -2.87
N LEU A 107 -11.71 5.91 -2.31
CA LEU A 107 -11.50 5.50 -0.92
C LEU A 107 -10.06 5.04 -0.62
N HIS A 108 -9.27 4.73 -1.65
CA HIS A 108 -7.85 4.36 -1.53
C HIS A 108 -6.91 5.55 -1.72
N ILE A 109 -7.44 6.74 -2.02
CA ILE A 109 -6.68 7.99 -1.98
C ILE A 109 -6.56 8.38 -0.52
N LEU A 110 -5.33 8.40 -0.02
CA LEU A 110 -5.06 8.84 1.34
C LEU A 110 -5.18 10.37 1.41
N PRO A 111 -5.95 10.92 2.38
CA PRO A 111 -5.99 12.35 2.60
C PRO A 111 -4.60 12.90 2.95
N ARG A 112 -4.44 14.22 2.78
CA ARG A 112 -3.19 14.91 3.12
C ARG A 112 -2.77 14.59 4.57
N GLY A 113 -1.50 14.23 4.76
CA GLY A 113 -0.93 13.88 6.07
C GLY A 113 -1.08 12.41 6.45
N TYR A 114 -1.79 11.59 5.67
CA TYR A 114 -1.85 10.14 5.86
C TYR A 114 -0.78 9.45 5.02
N VAL A 115 -0.15 8.43 5.61
CA VAL A 115 0.87 7.61 4.94
C VAL A 115 0.31 6.24 4.59
N LYS A 116 0.71 5.72 3.44
CA LYS A 116 0.28 4.39 2.96
C LYS A 116 0.75 3.26 3.85
N THR A 117 1.91 3.43 4.46
CA THR A 117 2.54 2.41 5.30
C THR A 117 3.01 3.03 6.59
N ARG A 118 2.66 2.39 7.71
CA ARG A 118 3.21 2.69 9.03
C ARG A 118 4.15 1.57 9.42
N ARG A 119 5.36 1.94 9.85
CA ARG A 119 6.38 1.01 10.33
C ARG A 119 6.31 0.94 11.85
N TYR A 120 6.30 -0.27 12.40
CA TYR A 120 6.28 -0.53 13.84
C TYR A 120 7.51 -1.37 14.25
N GLY A 121 7.81 -1.40 15.54
CA GLY A 121 8.97 -2.11 16.08
C GLY A 121 10.29 -1.46 15.63
N GLY A 122 11.28 -2.30 15.33
CA GLY A 122 12.62 -1.87 14.93
C GLY A 122 12.64 -0.90 13.74
N TRP A 123 11.78 -1.10 12.74
CA TRP A 123 11.70 -0.22 11.56
C TRP A 123 10.87 1.06 11.75
N SER A 124 10.34 1.30 12.96
CA SER A 124 9.65 2.55 13.24
C SER A 124 10.62 3.74 13.18
N ASN A 125 10.12 4.94 12.85
CA ASN A 125 10.98 6.13 12.71
C ASN A 125 11.86 6.39 13.94
N ARG A 126 11.37 6.05 15.13
CA ARG A 126 12.10 6.26 16.39
C ARG A 126 13.23 5.24 16.61
N HIS A 127 13.06 4.00 16.12
CA HIS A 127 13.92 2.88 16.48
C HIS A 127 14.75 2.35 15.30
N CYS A 128 14.55 2.90 14.10
CA CYS A 128 15.18 2.38 12.87
C CYS A 128 16.71 2.46 12.91
N GLY A 129 17.29 3.51 13.50
CA GLY A 129 18.74 3.64 13.65
C GLY A 129 19.33 2.51 14.49
N ASP A 130 18.93 2.45 15.76
CA ASP A 130 19.36 1.43 16.73
C ASP A 130 19.13 -0.01 16.23
N TYR A 131 17.97 -0.24 15.57
CA TYR A 131 17.64 -1.54 15.02
C TYR A 131 18.55 -1.93 13.85
N MET A 132 18.86 -0.99 12.94
CA MET A 132 19.76 -1.25 11.81
C MET A 132 21.19 -1.48 12.28
N GLU A 133 21.66 -0.73 13.29
CA GLU A 133 22.96 -0.95 13.92
C GLU A 133 23.05 -2.36 14.53
N SER A 134 22.06 -2.76 15.33
CA SER A 134 21.98 -4.11 15.90
C SER A 134 22.01 -5.19 14.82
N CYS A 135 21.31 -4.97 13.69
CA CYS A 135 21.29 -5.90 12.58
C CYS A 135 22.66 -6.03 11.89
N ARG A 136 23.42 -4.94 11.76
CA ARG A 136 24.78 -4.94 11.17
C ARG A 136 25.76 -5.71 12.04
N GLU A 137 25.73 -5.45 13.35
CA GLU A 137 26.56 -6.17 14.34
C GLU A 137 26.33 -7.68 14.25
N LEU A 138 25.05 -8.10 14.23
CA LEU A 138 24.70 -9.52 14.15
C LEU A 138 25.06 -10.17 12.81
N ARG A 139 25.15 -9.39 11.73
CA ARG A 139 25.43 -9.87 10.37
C ARG A 139 26.88 -9.73 9.94
N ASN A 140 27.76 -9.13 10.76
CA ASN A 140 29.13 -8.74 10.37
C ASN A 140 29.17 -8.00 9.03
N CYS A 141 28.16 -7.17 8.75
CA CYS A 141 28.05 -6.43 7.50
C CYS A 141 28.55 -4.99 7.75
N PRO A 142 29.69 -4.58 7.17
CA PRO A 142 30.18 -3.21 7.32
C PRO A 142 29.17 -2.21 6.75
N VAL A 143 29.15 -1.00 7.30
CA VAL A 143 28.38 0.10 6.71
C VAL A 143 29.03 0.43 5.37
N GLU A 144 28.39 0.05 4.26
CA GLU A 144 28.62 0.76 3.00
C GLU A 144 27.98 2.14 3.19
N ASP A 145 28.83 3.16 3.15
CA ASP A 145 28.39 4.55 3.15
C ASP A 145 27.53 4.69 1.88
N ASP A 146 26.21 4.87 2.06
CA ASP A 146 25.31 5.21 0.96
C ASP A 146 25.56 6.68 0.62
N THR A 147 26.78 6.97 0.17
CA THR A 147 27.06 8.10 -0.71
C THR A 147 26.33 7.77 -2.00
N THR A 148 25.01 8.00 -1.98
CA THR A 148 24.36 8.53 -3.17
C THR A 148 25.14 9.80 -3.48
N GLU A 149 26.18 9.66 -4.31
CA GLU A 149 26.75 10.78 -5.01
C GLU A 149 25.55 11.47 -5.65
N ASP A 150 25.25 12.68 -5.18
CA ASP A 150 24.30 13.56 -5.82
C ASP A 150 24.75 13.66 -7.29
N LEU A 151 24.12 12.87 -8.17
CA LEU A 151 24.34 12.95 -9.60
C LEU A 151 24.13 14.41 -9.96
N ASP A 152 25.20 15.06 -10.43
CA ASP A 152 25.15 16.43 -10.89
C ASP A 152 23.99 16.54 -11.90
N PRO A 153 22.95 17.36 -11.64
CA PRO A 153 21.83 17.53 -12.57
C PRO A 153 22.27 18.03 -13.95
N SER A 154 23.52 18.47 -14.11
CA SER A 154 24.10 18.92 -15.38
C SER A 154 24.53 17.78 -16.32
N GLU A 155 24.68 16.54 -15.84
CA GLU A 155 25.02 15.40 -16.69
C GLU A 155 23.76 14.74 -17.24
N THR A 156 23.29 15.18 -18.41
CA THR A 156 22.33 14.40 -19.20
C THR A 156 23.06 13.24 -19.86
N PRO A 157 22.80 11.97 -19.49
CA PRO A 157 23.41 10.84 -20.18
C PRO A 157 22.94 10.83 -21.63
N GLU A 158 23.86 10.65 -22.58
CA GLU A 158 23.52 10.35 -23.97
C GLU A 158 22.63 9.09 -23.97
N ARG A 159 21.37 9.24 -24.36
CA ARG A 159 20.42 8.13 -24.44
C ARG A 159 20.35 7.64 -25.87
N GLU A 160 20.46 6.33 -26.04
CA GLU A 160 20.22 5.67 -27.32
C GLU A 160 18.85 4.96 -27.31
N CYS A 161 18.20 4.94 -28.47
CA CYS A 161 16.98 4.17 -28.66
C CYS A 161 17.29 2.67 -28.57
N LEU A 162 16.62 1.96 -27.65
CA LEU A 162 16.82 0.52 -27.42
C LEU A 162 16.42 -0.38 -28.61
N GLU A 163 15.68 0.15 -29.60
CA GLU A 163 15.28 -0.60 -30.79
C GLU A 163 16.16 -0.34 -32.02
N CYS A 164 16.66 0.88 -32.21
CA CYS A 164 17.39 1.26 -33.43
C CYS A 164 18.79 1.83 -33.20
N GLY A 165 19.20 2.07 -31.96
CA GLY A 165 20.50 2.67 -31.61
C GLY A 165 20.64 4.14 -32.00
N GLY A 166 19.56 4.80 -32.44
CA GLY A 166 19.58 6.24 -32.74
C GLY A 166 19.75 7.08 -31.48
N SER A 167 20.45 8.23 -31.60
CA SER A 167 20.59 9.20 -30.51
C SER A 167 19.24 9.83 -30.16
N LEU A 168 18.95 9.96 -28.87
CA LEU A 168 17.76 10.62 -28.35
C LEU A 168 18.15 11.98 -27.77
N GLU A 169 17.50 13.03 -28.26
CA GLU A 169 17.64 14.39 -27.74
C GLU A 169 16.51 14.69 -26.74
N MET A 170 16.87 15.24 -25.58
CA MET A 170 15.91 15.70 -24.58
C MET A 170 15.28 17.02 -25.03
N ILE A 171 14.03 16.99 -25.47
CA ILE A 171 13.34 18.20 -25.97
C ILE A 171 12.90 19.13 -24.83
N TYR A 172 12.43 18.57 -23.71
CA TYR A 172 12.11 19.35 -22.50
C TYR A 172 12.09 18.46 -21.26
N VAL A 173 12.31 19.09 -20.10
CA VAL A 173 12.06 18.51 -18.78
C VAL A 173 11.08 19.43 -18.07
N GLU A 174 9.96 18.88 -17.63
CA GLU A 174 9.08 19.55 -16.69
C GLU A 174 9.25 18.92 -15.32
N ASP A 175 9.69 19.72 -14.35
CA ASP A 175 9.67 19.32 -12.97
C ASP A 175 8.21 19.11 -12.54
N LYS A 176 7.94 17.94 -11.95
CA LYS A 176 6.62 17.64 -11.41
C LYS A 176 6.23 18.73 -10.41
N PRO A 177 5.16 19.52 -10.68
CA PRO A 177 4.80 20.60 -9.79
C PRO A 177 4.44 20.04 -8.41
N SER A 178 4.88 20.75 -7.36
CA SER A 178 4.43 20.46 -6.00
C SER A 178 2.90 20.40 -5.97
N TRP A 179 2.35 19.40 -5.28
CA TRP A 179 0.90 19.26 -5.06
C TRP A 179 0.23 20.52 -4.52
N SER A 180 0.98 21.38 -3.82
CA SER A 180 0.48 22.67 -3.33
C SER A 180 0.14 23.66 -4.46
N LYS A 181 0.76 23.54 -5.64
CA LYS A 181 0.51 24.42 -6.80
C LYS A 181 -0.62 23.90 -7.67
N THR A 182 -0.90 22.60 -7.64
CA THR A 182 -1.89 21.93 -8.52
C THR A 182 -3.30 21.86 -7.92
N MET A 183 -3.46 22.13 -6.62
CA MET A 183 -4.73 22.01 -5.88
C MET A 183 -5.38 23.36 -5.50
N HIS A 184 -5.04 24.45 -6.22
CA HIS A 184 -5.69 25.75 -6.09
C HIS A 184 -6.61 26.02 -7.27
#